data_AF-G4ZQ94-F1
#
_entry.id   AF-G4ZQ94-F1
#
_cell.length_a   1.000
_cell.length_b   1.000
_cell.length_c   1.000
_cell.angle_alpha   90.00
_cell.angle_beta   90.00
_cell.angle_gamma   90.00
#
_symmetry.space_group_name_H-M   'P 1'
#
loop_
_entity.id
_entity.type
_entity.pdbx_description
1 polymer ?
#
loop_
_entity_poly.entity_id
_entity_poly.type
_entity_poly.pdbx_seq_one_letter_code
_entity_poly.pdbx_strand_id
1 'polypeptide(L)'
;MSLQDLAPENTKRAQATAVNVFTAFLASENVTLEFIRATLLADASGSVLVKLLDRFAMHLAFARGRSGDLRKRNTVMSYYRNVKNWLLEDFLQHRHIVEQWLLKMGRILERH
;
A
#
# COMPACT_ATOMS: atom_id res chain seq x y z
N MET A 1 -20.04 7.87 -13.21
CA MET A 1 -18.67 7.33 -13.07
C MET A 1 -18.44 7.09 -11.59
N SER A 2 -18.56 5.85 -11.11
CA SER A 2 -18.38 5.51 -9.69
C SER A 2 -16.89 5.22 -9.43
N LEU A 3 -16.42 5.43 -8.20
CA LEU A 3 -15.08 4.98 -7.78
C LEU A 3 -14.89 3.45 -7.96
N GLN A 4 -15.99 2.71 -8.08
CA GLN A 4 -15.99 1.27 -8.35
C GLN A 4 -15.53 0.94 -9.79
N ASP A 5 -15.74 1.84 -10.76
CA ASP A 5 -15.30 1.67 -12.16
C ASP A 5 -13.77 1.84 -12.32
N LEU A 6 -13.10 2.39 -11.31
CA LEU A 6 -11.64 2.60 -11.27
C LEU A 6 -10.89 1.46 -10.58
N ALA A 7 -11.61 0.50 -9.98
CA ALA A 7 -10.98 -0.65 -9.36
C ALA A 7 -10.53 -1.63 -10.46
N PRO A 8 -9.22 -1.95 -10.58
CA PRO A 8 -8.82 -3.02 -11.46
C PRO A 8 -9.53 -4.31 -11.04
N GLU A 9 -9.78 -5.20 -12.00
CA GLU A 9 -10.27 -6.56 -11.79
C GLU A 9 -9.21 -7.37 -11.03
N ASN A 10 -9.03 -7.04 -9.76
CA ASN A 10 -7.97 -7.55 -8.92
C ASN A 10 -8.49 -8.86 -8.34
N THR A 11 -8.14 -9.97 -8.99
CA THR A 11 -8.48 -11.30 -8.49
C THR A 11 -7.99 -11.43 -7.04
N LYS A 12 -8.81 -12.01 -6.14
CA LYS A 12 -8.45 -12.27 -4.73
C LYS A 12 -7.06 -12.92 -4.57
N ARG A 13 -6.66 -13.71 -5.58
CA ARG A 13 -5.36 -14.38 -5.66
C ARG A 13 -4.18 -13.41 -5.85
N ALA A 14 -4.34 -12.36 -6.66
CA ALA A 14 -3.31 -11.34 -6.86
C ALA A 14 -3.08 -10.54 -5.57
N GLN A 15 -4.16 -10.18 -4.88
CA GLN A 15 -4.11 -9.52 -3.58
C GLN A 15 -3.38 -10.40 -2.55
N ALA A 16 -3.80 -11.66 -2.39
CA ALA A 16 -3.16 -12.59 -1.44
C ALA A 16 -1.66 -12.76 -1.71
N THR A 17 -1.26 -12.83 -2.99
CA THR A 17 0.16 -12.94 -3.36
C THR A 17 0.94 -11.68 -2.95
N ALA A 18 0.38 -10.49 -3.21
CA ALA A 18 1.01 -9.23 -2.85
C ALA A 18 1.11 -9.05 -1.33
N VAL A 19 0.08 -9.43 -0.58
CA VAL A 19 0.06 -9.43 0.89
C VAL A 19 1.11 -10.38 1.44
N ASN A 20 1.26 -11.59 0.90
CA ASN A 20 2.32 -12.52 1.32
C ASN A 20 3.73 -11.93 1.12
N VAL A 21 3.96 -11.23 0.01
CA VAL A 21 5.24 -10.55 -0.25
C VAL A 21 5.47 -9.39 0.73
N PHE A 22 4.41 -8.65 1.06
CA PHE A 22 4.46 -7.59 2.06
C PHE A 22 4.77 -8.14 3.46
N THR A 23 4.12 -9.22 3.88
CA THR A 23 4.40 -9.87 5.17
C THR A 23 5.84 -10.39 5.24
N ALA A 24 6.36 -10.95 4.14
CA ALA A 24 7.76 -11.37 4.07
C ALA A 24 8.73 -10.18 4.18
N PHE A 25 8.40 -9.04 3.56
CA PHE A 25 9.13 -7.79 3.72
C PHE A 25 9.13 -7.33 5.19
N LEU A 26 7.98 -7.30 5.85
CA LEU A 26 7.89 -6.92 7.26
C LEU A 26 8.73 -7.84 8.15
N ALA A 27 8.67 -9.16 7.91
CA ALA A 27 9.49 -10.13 8.62
C ALA A 27 11.00 -9.88 8.44
N SER A 28 11.44 -9.50 7.23
CA SER A 28 12.84 -9.15 6.97
C SER A 28 13.30 -7.89 7.71
N GLU A 29 12.37 -6.99 8.01
CA GLU A 29 12.60 -5.77 8.79
C GLU A 29 12.40 -6.01 10.31
N ASN A 30 12.13 -7.26 10.74
CA ASN A 30 11.74 -7.61 12.12
C ASN A 30 10.51 -6.84 12.63
N VAL A 31 9.60 -6.47 11.73
CA VAL A 31 8.36 -5.76 12.05
C VAL A 31 7.18 -6.72 11.93
N THR A 32 6.25 -6.62 12.88
CA THR A 32 4.99 -7.37 12.82
C THR A 32 3.88 -6.56 12.17
N LEU A 33 2.93 -7.25 11.53
CA LEU A 33 1.75 -6.60 10.96
C LEU A 33 0.94 -5.86 12.03
N GLU A 34 0.84 -6.41 13.24
CA GLU A 34 0.14 -5.79 14.37
C GLU A 34 0.79 -4.47 14.80
N PHE A 35 2.13 -4.40 14.82
CA PHE A 35 2.84 -3.15 15.11
C PHE A 35 2.57 -2.09 14.04
N ILE A 36 2.57 -2.48 12.76
CA ILE A 36 2.24 -1.58 11.65
C ILE A 36 0.81 -1.04 11.80
N ARG A 37 -0.16 -1.92 12.10
CA ARG A 37 -1.56 -1.52 12.34
C ARG A 37 -1.66 -0.53 13.50
N ALA A 38 -1.06 -0.82 14.64
CA ALA A 38 -1.07 0.08 15.80
C ALA A 38 -0.43 1.45 15.48
N THR A 39 0.70 1.45 14.76
CA THR A 39 1.40 2.69 14.38
C THR A 39 0.59 3.51 13.39
N LEU A 40 -0.08 2.86 12.43
CA LEU A 40 -0.95 3.53 11.47
C LEU A 40 -2.23 4.08 12.11
N LEU A 41 -2.79 3.39 13.11
CA LEU A 41 -3.91 3.88 13.90
C LEU A 41 -3.53 5.10 14.77
N ALA A 42 -2.31 5.11 15.31
CA ALA A 42 -1.81 6.24 16.10
C ALA A 42 -1.40 7.45 15.24
N ASP A 43 -1.19 7.27 13.94
CA ASP A 43 -0.72 8.32 13.04
C ASP A 43 -1.86 9.05 12.33
N ALA A 44 -2.37 10.09 12.98
CA ALA A 44 -3.39 10.98 12.41
C ALA A 44 -2.91 11.73 11.15
N SER A 45 -1.59 11.80 10.90
CA SER A 45 -1.02 12.51 9.74
C SER A 45 -1.05 11.68 8.45
N GLY A 46 -1.13 10.35 8.55
CA GLY A 46 -0.95 9.43 7.43
C GLY A 46 0.49 9.34 6.90
N SER A 47 1.45 10.06 7.49
CA SER A 47 2.84 10.06 7.06
C SER A 47 3.53 8.70 7.26
N VAL A 48 3.11 7.92 8.25
CA VAL A 48 3.60 6.56 8.50
C VAL A 48 3.19 5.65 7.34
N LEU A 49 1.96 5.78 6.82
CA LEU A 49 1.49 5.01 5.68
C LEU A 49 2.32 5.30 4.43
N VAL A 50 2.61 6.59 4.17
CA VAL A 50 3.43 7.00 3.03
C VAL A 50 4.85 6.43 3.14
N LYS A 51 5.49 6.58 4.30
CA LYS A 51 6.85 6.06 4.54
C LYS A 51 6.93 4.54 4.42
N LEU A 52 5.92 3.83 4.91
CA LEU A 52 5.82 2.38 4.81
C LEU A 52 5.69 1.93 3.35
N LEU A 53 4.82 2.59 2.58
CA LEU A 53 4.63 2.30 1.16
C LEU A 53 5.87 2.63 0.33
N ASP A 54 6.60 3.70 0.67
CA ASP A 54 7.87 4.06 0.02
C ASP A 54 8.95 2.99 0.23
N ARG A 55 9.15 2.56 1.49
CA ARG A 55 10.08 1.45 1.81
C ARG A 55 9.68 0.15 1.13
N PHE A 56 8.38 -0.14 1.07
CA PHE A 56 7.90 -1.33 0.37
C PHE A 56 8.14 -1.23 -1.14
N ALA A 57 7.93 -0.07 -1.75
CA ALA A 57 8.23 0.16 -3.16
C ALA A 57 9.73 -0.01 -3.45
N MET A 58 10.59 0.50 -2.56
CA MET A 58 12.03 0.27 -2.62
C MET A 58 12.36 -1.23 -2.54
N HIS A 59 11.80 -1.95 -1.57
CA HIS A 59 11.97 -3.40 -1.46
C HIS A 59 11.53 -4.12 -2.74
N LEU A 60 10.38 -3.78 -3.32
CA LEU A 60 9.92 -4.41 -4.56
C LEU A 60 10.81 -4.12 -5.76
N ALA A 61 11.34 -2.89 -5.86
CA ALA A 61 12.21 -2.48 -6.96
C ALA A 61 13.57 -3.18 -6.92
N PHE A 62 14.08 -3.49 -5.72
CA PHE A 62 15.40 -4.11 -5.53
C PHE A 62 15.34 -5.60 -5.14
N ALA A 63 14.17 -6.14 -4.81
CA ALA A 63 13.99 -7.55 -4.53
C ALA A 63 14.25 -8.38 -5.79
N ARG A 64 15.40 -9.03 -5.81
CA ARG A 64 15.74 -10.01 -6.84
C ARG A 64 14.87 -11.25 -6.69
N GLY A 65 14.34 -11.74 -7.81
CA GLY A 65 13.63 -13.01 -7.88
C GLY A 65 14.57 -14.20 -7.71
N ARG A 66 14.01 -15.41 -7.74
CA ARG A 66 14.80 -16.67 -7.64
C ARG A 66 15.87 -16.81 -8.73
N SER A 67 15.71 -16.17 -9.89
CA SER A 67 16.71 -16.15 -10.97
C SER A 67 17.79 -15.08 -10.81
N GLY A 68 17.75 -14.25 -9.76
CA GLY A 68 18.64 -13.11 -9.58
C GLY A 68 18.20 -11.85 -10.33
N ASP A 69 17.19 -11.93 -11.19
CA ASP A 69 16.65 -10.79 -11.93
C ASP A 69 15.80 -9.88 -11.04
N LEU A 70 15.81 -8.59 -11.34
CA LEU A 70 14.87 -7.63 -10.75
C LEU A 70 13.43 -7.99 -11.16
N ARG A 71 12.48 -7.74 -10.25
CA ARG A 71 11.06 -7.91 -10.57
C ARG A 71 10.69 -7.01 -11.75
N LYS A 72 9.92 -7.56 -12.69
CA LYS A 72 9.34 -6.79 -13.80
C LYS A 72 8.51 -5.63 -13.25
N ARG A 73 8.63 -4.46 -13.88
CA ARG A 73 7.91 -3.23 -13.48
C ARG A 73 6.41 -3.45 -13.28
N ASN A 74 5.78 -4.22 -14.15
CA ASN A 74 4.34 -4.51 -14.06
C ASN A 74 3.99 -5.31 -12.80
N THR A 75 4.86 -6.23 -12.37
CA THR A 75 4.70 -7.00 -11.13
C THR A 75 4.90 -6.11 -9.90
N VAL A 76 5.92 -5.24 -9.90
CA VAL A 76 6.15 -4.25 -8.83
C VAL A 76 4.92 -3.35 -8.66
N MET A 77 4.43 -2.78 -9.76
CA MET A 77 3.25 -1.91 -9.76
C MET A 77 1.99 -2.64 -9.27
N SER A 78 1.81 -3.89 -9.69
CA SER A 78 0.67 -4.71 -9.27
C SER A 78 0.71 -4.99 -7.77
N TYR A 79 1.87 -5.38 -7.22
CA TYR A 79 2.00 -5.68 -5.80
C TYR A 79 1.84 -4.44 -4.94
N TYR A 80 2.46 -3.33 -5.36
CA TYR A 80 2.30 -2.04 -4.70
C TYR A 80 0.82 -1.62 -4.64
N ARG A 81 0.10 -1.67 -5.76
CA ARG A 81 -1.33 -1.33 -5.81
C ARG A 81 -2.18 -2.22 -4.93
N ASN A 82 -1.92 -3.54 -4.96
CA ASN A 82 -2.65 -4.51 -4.16
C ASN A 82 -2.45 -4.28 -2.66
N VAL A 83 -1.22 -4.08 -2.20
CA VAL A 83 -0.91 -3.84 -0.78
C VAL A 83 -1.44 -2.50 -0.32
N LYS A 84 -1.29 -1.44 -1.13
CA LYS A 84 -1.87 -0.13 -0.84
C LYS A 84 -3.38 -0.23 -0.63
N ASN A 85 -4.09 -0.87 -1.57
CA ASN A 85 -5.55 -1.00 -1.48
C ASN A 85 -5.93 -1.89 -0.28
N TRP A 86 -5.23 -3.00 -0.07
CA TRP A 86 -5.48 -3.91 1.06
C TRP A 86 -5.28 -3.22 2.42
N LEU A 87 -4.21 -2.43 2.59
CA LEU A 87 -4.02 -1.62 3.79
C LEU A 87 -5.20 -0.64 3.96
N LEU A 88 -5.57 0.10 2.90
CA LEU A 88 -6.70 1.03 2.96
C LEU A 88 -8.04 0.34 3.25
N GLU A 89 -8.23 -0.92 2.84
CA GLU A 89 -9.39 -1.74 3.19
C GLU A 89 -9.37 -2.18 4.66
N ASP A 90 -8.21 -2.59 5.21
CA ASP A 90 -8.06 -2.93 6.62
C ASP A 90 -8.29 -1.69 7.52
N PHE A 91 -7.92 -0.50 7.04
CA PHE A 91 -8.21 0.79 7.66
C PHE A 91 -9.63 1.34 7.37
N LEU A 92 -10.60 0.52 6.95
CA LEU A 92 -11.97 0.98 6.65
C LEU A 92 -12.68 1.69 7.83
N GLN A 93 -12.25 1.50 9.09
CA GLN A 93 -12.70 2.34 10.22
C GLN A 93 -12.24 3.81 10.12
N HIS A 94 -11.20 4.09 9.34
CA HIS A 94 -10.59 5.41 9.11
C HIS A 94 -10.74 5.87 7.64
N ARG A 95 -11.52 5.15 6.81
CA ARG A 95 -11.79 5.50 5.40
C ARG A 95 -12.20 6.97 5.26
N HIS A 96 -13.02 7.44 6.19
CA HIS A 96 -13.50 8.83 6.22
C HIS A 96 -12.38 9.84 6.44
N ILE A 97 -11.38 9.53 7.28
CA ILE A 97 -10.23 10.42 7.55
C ILE A 97 -9.30 10.47 6.33
N VAL A 98 -9.02 9.33 5.72
CA VAL A 98 -8.17 9.25 4.53
C VAL A 98 -8.85 9.90 3.32
N GLU A 99 -10.16 9.70 3.13
CA GLU A 99 -10.95 10.38 2.09
C GLU A 99 -10.99 11.90 2.30
N GLN A 100 -11.23 12.38 3.54
CA GLN A 100 -11.17 13.80 3.88
C GLN A 100 -9.78 14.41 3.60
N TRP A 101 -8.72 13.67 3.90
CA TRP A 101 -7.35 14.11 3.64
C TRP A 101 -7.02 14.15 2.14
N LEU A 102 -7.43 13.14 1.37
CA LEU A 102 -7.31 13.12 -0.08
C LEU A 102 -8.10 14.27 -0.74
N LEU A 103 -9.30 14.57 -0.22
CA LEU A 103 -10.11 15.71 -0.66
C LEU A 103 -9.47 17.06 -0.29
N LYS A 104 -8.75 17.13 0.84
CA LYS A 104 -7.99 18.34 1.24
C LYS A 104 -6.76 18.54 0.36
N MET A 105 -6.02 17.47 0.10
CA MET A 105 -4.87 17.47 -0.82
C MET A 105 -5.30 17.86 -2.25
N GLY A 106 -6.39 17.29 -2.76
CA GLY A 106 -6.96 17.66 -4.06
C GLY A 106 -7.29 19.16 -4.14
N ARG A 107 -7.97 19.70 -3.12
CA ARG A 107 -8.30 21.13 -3.06
C ARG A 107 -7.08 22.06 -2.94
N ILE A 108 -5.99 21.61 -2.33
CA ILE A 108 -4.74 22.38 -2.26
C ILE A 108 -4.07 22.41 -3.64
N LEU A 109 -4.08 21.28 -4.36
CA LEU A 109 -3.52 21.16 -5.70
C LEU A 109 -4.35 21.90 -6.76
N GLU A 110 -5.66 22.07 -6.57
CA GLU A 110 -6.52 22.88 -7.45
C GLU A 110 -6.37 24.40 -7.23
N ARG A 111 -5.74 24.81 -6.12
CA ARG A 111 -5.52 26.23 -5.78
C ARG A 111 -4.16 26.77 -6.25
N HIS A 112 -3.36 25.93 -6.89
CA HIS A 112 -2.06 26.27 -7.49
C HIS A 112 -2.05 25.85 -8.96
#